data_AF-A0A562JET2-F1
#
_entry.id   AF-A0A562JET2-F1
#
_cell.length_a   1.000
_cell.length_b   1.000
_cell.length_c   1.000
_cell.angle_alpha   90.00
_cell.angle_beta   90.00
_cell.angle_gamma   90.00
#
_symmetry.space_group_name_H-M   'P 1'
#
loop_
_entity.id
_entity.type
_entity.pdbx_description
1 polymer ?
#
loop_
_entity_poly.entity_id
_entity_poly.type
_entity_poly.pdbx_seq_one_letter_code
_entity_poly.pdbx_strand_id
1 'polypeptide(L)' 'MRICRQCQCEMLEGFDVKVEGAGYGIKISKGTGIFANRIEKPKVAICPKCGEISLYVESLDKITEDKC' A
#
# COMPACT_ATOMS: atom_id res chain seq x y z
N MET A 1 1.23 10.69 -6.96
CA MET A 1 2.38 10.58 -7.89
C MET A 1 3.62 10.11 -7.14
N ARG A 2 3.86 8.80 -7.18
CA ARG A 2 5.06 8.18 -6.59
C ARG A 2 6.20 8.11 -7.61
N ILE A 3 7.42 8.32 -7.12
CA ILE A 3 8.65 8.23 -7.92
C ILE A 3 9.42 6.99 -7.51
N CYS A 4 9.85 6.20 -8.50
CA CYS A 4 10.72 5.05 -8.27
C CYS A 4 12.09 5.54 -7.78
N ARG A 5 12.52 5.10 -6.60
CA ARG A 5 13.81 5.51 -6.03
C ARG A 5 15.03 5.02 -6.83
N GLN A 6 14.88 3.92 -7.57
CA GLN A 6 15.95 3.34 -8.39
C GLN A 6 16.07 4.04 -9.75
N CYS A 7 14.94 4.29 -10.43
CA CYS A 7 14.93 4.83 -11.80
C CYS A 7 14.63 6.33 -11.89
N GLN A 8 14.25 6.97 -10.78
CA GLN A 8 13.86 8.37 -10.71
C GLN A 8 12.77 8.75 -11.74
N CYS A 9 11.81 7.86 -11.94
CA CYS A 9 10.68 8.08 -12.85
C CYS A 9 9.34 7.88 -12.16
N GLU A 10 8.29 8.45 -12.74
CA GLU A 10 6.92 8.22 -12.29
C GLU A 10 6.56 6.74 -12.35
N MET A 11 5.90 6.29 -11.28
CA MET A 11 5.38 4.93 -11.15
C MET A 11 3.93 4.89 -11.62
N LEU A 12 3.54 3.76 -12.20
CA LEU A 12 2.15 3.51 -12.58
C LEU A 12 1.35 3.17 -11.31
N GLU A 13 0.30 3.93 -11.02
CA GLU A 13 -0.58 3.74 -9.86
C GLU A 13 -1.89 3.01 -10.26
N GLY A 14 -2.71 2.62 -9.28
CA GLY A 14 -4.01 1.96 -9.53
C GLY A 14 -3.99 0.43 -9.48
N PHE A 15 -2.92 -0.16 -8.97
CA PHE A 15 -2.81 -1.61 -8.76
C PHE A 15 -3.19 -1.99 -7.32
N ASP A 16 -3.65 -3.24 -7.15
CA ASP A 16 -4.00 -3.85 -5.87
C ASP A 16 -3.22 -5.15 -5.67
N VAL A 17 -2.96 -5.54 -4.41
CA VAL A 17 -2.46 -6.89 -4.07
C VAL A 17 -3.62 -7.79 -3.65
N LYS A 18 -3.71 -8.96 -4.30
CA LYS A 18 -4.68 -10.01 -3.99
C LYS A 18 -3.97 -11.31 -3.64
N VAL A 19 -4.62 -12.11 -2.80
CA VAL A 19 -4.18 -13.49 -2.56
C VAL A 19 -4.68 -14.34 -3.72
N GLU A 20 -3.80 -15.13 -4.32
CA GLU A 20 -4.17 -16.01 -5.43
C GLU A 20 -5.26 -17.02 -5.02
N GLY A 21 -6.23 -17.27 -5.89
CA GLY A 21 -7.39 -18.11 -5.58
C GLY A 21 -8.42 -17.48 -4.63
N ALA A 22 -8.18 -16.27 -4.13
CA ALA A 22 -9.11 -15.53 -3.30
C ALA A 22 -9.66 -14.28 -4.00
N GLY A 23 -10.96 -14.02 -3.82
CA GLY A 23 -11.60 -12.78 -4.28
C GLY A 23 -11.27 -11.56 -3.41
N TYR A 24 -10.52 -11.75 -2.31
CA TYR A 24 -10.19 -10.71 -1.34
C TYR A 24 -8.71 -10.29 -1.42
N GLY A 25 -8.45 -9.01 -1.15
CA GLY A 25 -7.11 -8.44 -1.05
C GLY A 25 -6.48 -8.58 0.34
N ILE A 26 -5.24 -8.11 0.47
CA ILE A 26 -4.62 -7.90 1.78
C ILE A 26 -5.14 -6.62 2.44
N LYS A 27 -5.12 -6.55 3.77
CA LYS A 27 -5.54 -5.35 4.54
C LYS A 27 -4.49 -5.02 5.59
N ILE A 28 -4.30 -3.74 5.87
CA ILE A 28 -3.44 -3.29 6.97
C ILE A 28 -4.30 -3.07 8.22
N SER A 29 -3.86 -3.57 9.37
CA SER A 29 -4.56 -3.42 10.65
C SER A 29 -3.57 -3.06 11.75
N LYS A 30 -4.01 -2.22 12.70
CA LYS A 30 -3.27 -1.88 13.91
C LYS A 30 -3.73 -2.82 15.04
N GLY A 31 -2.83 -3.67 15.51
CA GLY A 31 -3.11 -4.71 16.52
C GLY A 31 -3.39 -6.09 15.92
N THR A 32 -3.63 -7.08 16.79
CA THR A 32 -3.88 -8.49 16.43
C THR A 32 -5.31 -8.92 16.78
N GLY A 33 -5.80 -9.99 16.15
CA GLY A 33 -7.11 -10.59 16.46
C GLY A 33 -8.31 -9.91 15.79
N ILE A 34 -9.52 -10.28 16.24
CA ILE A 34 -10.80 -9.91 15.59
C ILE A 34 -11.13 -8.42 15.78
N PHE A 35 -10.62 -7.81 16.86
CA PHE A 35 -10.84 -6.40 17.22
C PHE A 35 -9.77 -5.45 16.67
N ALA A 36 -8.88 -5.91 15.78
CA ALA A 36 -7.83 -5.06 15.23
C ALA A 36 -8.43 -3.88 14.44
N ASN A 37 -7.90 -2.68 14.69
CA ASN A 37 -8.34 -1.46 14.00
C ASN A 37 -7.92 -1.52 12.54
N ARG A 38 -8.89 -1.63 11.64
CA ARG A 38 -8.65 -1.71 10.20
C ARG A 38 -8.33 -0.31 9.67
N ILE A 39 -7.12 -0.16 9.15
CA ILE A 39 -6.65 1.10 8.59
C ILE A 39 -7.29 1.25 7.20
N GLU A 40 -6.70 0.62 6.20
CA GLU A 40 -7.22 0.53 4.83
C GLU A 40 -6.52 -0.59 4.04
N LYS A 41 -6.95 -0.76 2.78
CA LYS A 41 -6.25 -1.63 1.83
C LYS A 41 -5.02 -0.87 1.30
N PRO A 42 -3.84 -1.51 1.24
CA PRO A 42 -2.68 -0.87 0.64
C PRO A 42 -2.90 -0.69 -0.87
N LYS A 43 -2.52 0.47 -1.37
CA LYS A 43 -2.39 0.73 -2.80
C LYS A 43 -1.03 0.31 -3.29
N VAL A 44 -0.95 0.02 -4.60
CA VAL A 44 0.30 -0.37 -5.26
C VAL A 44 0.63 0.59 -6.38
N ALA A 45 1.90 0.98 -6.43
CA ALA A 45 2.52 1.61 -7.58
C ALA A 45 3.67 0.75 -8.12
N ILE A 46 3.84 0.67 -9.43
CA ILE A 46 4.87 -0.16 -10.09
C ILE A 46 5.73 0.71 -10.98
N CYS A 47 7.06 0.59 -10.86
CA CYS A 47 7.99 1.24 -11.78
C CYS A 47 7.93 0.56 -13.15
N PRO A 48 7.59 1.29 -14.23
CA PRO A 48 7.49 0.69 -15.57
C PRO A 48 8.86 0.33 -16.16
N LYS A 49 9.96 0.80 -15.58
CA LYS A 49 11.33 0.55 -16.08
C LYS A 49 11.99 -0.67 -15.44
N CYS A 50 11.88 -0.83 -14.12
CA CYS A 50 12.59 -1.87 -13.38
C CYS A 50 11.68 -2.84 -12.61
N GLY A 51 10.37 -2.63 -12.61
CA GLY A 51 9.42 -3.49 -11.91
C GLY A 51 9.37 -3.31 -10.39
N GLU A 52 10.11 -2.34 -9.83
CA GLU A 52 10.04 -2.02 -8.40
C GLU A 52 8.59 -1.74 -7.95
N ILE A 53 8.18 -2.37 -6.86
CA ILE A 53 6.81 -2.29 -6.33
C ILE A 53 6.82 -1.43 -5.06
N SER A 54 5.98 -0.40 -5.02
CA SER A 54 5.73 0.41 -3.83
C SER A 54 4.33 0.11 -3.28
N LEU A 55 4.28 -0.41 -2.06
CA LEU A 55 3.07 -0.57 -1.26
C LEU A 55 2.90 0.65 -0.35
N TYR A 56 1.72 1.26 -0.34
CA TYR A 56 1.47 2.45 0.46
C TYR A 56 0.02 2.60 0.88
N VAL A 57 -0.17 3.45 1.89
CA VAL A 57 -1.45 3.92 2.40
C VAL A 57 -1.64 5.35 1.89
N GLU A 58 -2.82 5.67 1.38
CA GLU A 58 -3.15 7.01 0.89
C GLU A 58 -3.63 7.92 2.02
N SER A 59 -4.52 7.45 2.89
CA SER A 59 -4.98 8.21 4.07
C SER A 59 -4.21 7.80 5.33
N LEU A 60 -3.56 8.78 5.95
CA LEU A 60 -2.83 8.58 7.20
C LEU A 60 -3.69 8.81 8.44
N ASP A 61 -4.97 9.18 8.29
CA ASP A 61 -5.86 9.61 9.40
C ASP A 61 -6.00 8.55 10.51
N LYS A 62 -5.83 7.27 10.15
CA LYS A 62 -5.91 6.13 11.08
C LYS A 62 -4.54 5.63 11.56
N ILE A 63 -3.46 6.24 11.07
CA ILE A 63 -2.07 5.89 11.36
C ILE A 63 -1.39 6.98 12.20
N THR A 64 -1.80 8.24 12.06
CA THR A 64 -1.20 9.38 12.76
C THR A 64 -1.45 9.28 14.27
N GLU A 65 -0.38 8.95 14.99
CA GLU A 65 -0.11 9.50 16.31
C GLU A 65 0.80 10.70 16.07
N ASP A 66 0.52 11.88 16.63
CA ASP A 66 1.27 13.13 16.40
C ASP A 66 2.77 13.00 16.71
N LYS A 67 3.53 12.43 15.77
CA LYS A 67 4.96 12.14 15.86
C LYS A 67 5.56 12.13 14.45
N CYS A 68 5.72 13.31 13.87
CA CYS A 68 6.68 13.54 12.79
C CYS A 68 7.10 15.00 12.78
#